data_AF-A0A8T4M9I4-F1
#
_entry.id   AF-A0A8T4M9I4-F1
#
_cell.length_a   1.000
_cell.length_b   1.000
_cell.length_c   1.000
_cell.angle_alpha   90.00
_cell.angle_beta   90.00
_cell.angle_gamma   90.00
#
_symmetry.space_group_name_H-M   'P 1'
#
loop_
_entity.id
_entity.type
_entity.pdbx_description
1 polymer ?
#
loop_
_entity_poly.entity_id
_entity_poly.type
_entity_poly.pdbx_seq_one_letter_code
_entity_poly.pdbx_strand_id
1 'polypeptide(L)'
;MKHIKIITLVLIILAGIFLTTLQINSYAINSKPESTQTITLNSQKEAFDYLPQYLAGQEIIQSLPKNTAIDLKFFDFVNGKRVWLREYSLENGKILEQKMESPEIIISLHSKYLAGLYQEDFCAVLKNANTNGDLGFETDLSTASLLWKFKSIIKYKECII
;
A
#
# COMPACT_ATOMS: atom_id res chain seq x y z
N MET A 1 50.50 18.72 26.81
CA MET A 1 49.97 19.75 25.88
C MET A 1 49.52 19.24 24.51
N LYS A 2 50.16 18.23 23.88
CA LYS A 2 49.73 17.74 22.55
C LYS A 2 48.33 17.09 22.53
N HIS A 3 47.96 16.35 23.57
CA HIS A 3 46.65 15.66 23.65
C HIS A 3 45.46 16.61 23.81
N ILE A 4 45.66 17.78 24.44
CA ILE A 4 44.59 18.78 24.64
C ILE A 4 44.11 19.32 23.29
N LYS A 5 45.02 19.58 22.33
CA LYS A 5 44.66 20.07 20.99
C LYS A 5 43.85 19.07 20.17
N ILE A 6 44.08 17.76 20.35
CA ILE A 6 43.37 16.70 19.64
C ILE A 6 41.93 16.58 20.18
N ILE A 7 41.75 16.67 21.50
CA ILE A 7 40.42 16.60 22.13
C ILE A 7 39.56 17.80 21.68
N THR A 8 40.13 19.00 21.60
CA THR A 8 39.41 20.19 21.13
C THR A 8 38.97 20.07 19.67
N LEU A 9 39.80 19.47 18.80
CA LEU A 9 39.47 19.27 17.39
C LEU A 9 38.30 18.28 17.20
N VAL A 10 38.29 17.17 17.95
CA VAL A 10 37.23 16.16 17.87
C VAL A 10 35.89 16.71 18.35
N LEU A 11 35.89 17.55 19.39
CA LEU A 11 34.68 18.21 19.90
C LEU A 11 34.06 19.17 18.88
N ILE A 12 34.88 19.90 18.12
CA ILE A 12 34.39 20.81 17.06
C ILE A 12 33.76 20.02 15.91
N ILE A 13 34.35 18.88 15.53
CA ILE A 13 33.80 18.00 14.47
C ILE A 13 32.46 17.40 14.91
N LEU A 14 32.35 16.93 16.16
CA LEU A 14 31.10 16.38 16.70
C LEU A 14 29.99 17.44 16.81
N ALA A 15 30.32 18.67 17.22
CA ALA A 15 29.37 19.77 17.26
C ALA A 15 28.87 20.18 15.86
N GLY A 16 29.75 20.15 14.85
CA GLY A 16 29.39 20.42 13.46
C GLY A 16 28.39 19.40 12.90
N ILE A 17 28.60 18.11 13.17
CA ILE A 17 27.68 17.04 12.75
C ILE A 17 26.32 17.20 13.45
N PHE A 18 26.30 17.52 14.75
CA PHE A 18 25.07 17.70 15.52
C PHE A 18 24.23 18.90 15.06
N LEU A 19 24.85 19.98 14.57
CA LEU A 19 24.12 21.14 14.05
C LEU A 19 23.44 20.84 12.69
N THR A 20 24.03 19.98 11.86
CA THR A 20 23.43 19.61 10.57
C THR A 20 22.19 18.73 10.69
N THR A 21 22.02 17.99 11.80
CA THR A 21 20.84 17.16 12.03
C THR A 21 19.65 17.94 12.62
N LEU A 22 19.84 19.20 13.02
CA LEU A 22 18.76 20.03 13.59
C LEU A 22 17.97 20.82 12.53
N GLN A 23 18.39 20.82 11.27
CA GLN A 23 17.59 21.37 10.16
C GLN A 23 16.64 20.32 9.59
N ILE A 24 15.80 19.71 10.44
CA ILE A 24 14.69 18.89 9.98
C ILE A 24 13.53 19.83 9.63
N ASN A 25 13.50 20.22 8.35
CA ASN A 25 12.30 20.41 7.53
C ASN A 25 10.98 20.58 8.29
N SER A 26 10.69 21.81 8.74
CA SER A 26 9.31 22.23 8.95
C SER A 26 8.69 22.61 7.61
N TYR A 27 8.47 21.63 6.74
CA TYR A 27 7.49 21.80 5.67
C TYR A 27 6.12 21.75 6.33
N ALA A 28 5.58 22.92 6.62
CA ALA A 28 4.18 23.08 6.96
C ALA A 28 3.34 22.59 5.76
N ILE A 29 2.87 21.35 5.86
CA ILE A 29 1.93 20.76 4.93
C ILE A 29 0.61 21.52 5.12
N ASN A 30 0.35 22.49 4.24
CA ASN A 30 -0.98 23.06 4.05
C ASN A 30 -1.87 22.02 3.35
N SER A 31 -2.19 20.93 4.05
CA SER A 31 -3.25 20.03 3.62
C SER A 31 -4.58 20.75 3.88
N LYS A 32 -5.16 21.26 2.79
CA LYS A 32 -6.57 21.66 2.75
C LYS A 32 -7.38 20.51 3.39
N PRO A 33 -8.28 20.76 4.34
CA PRO A 33 -9.06 19.69 4.96
C PRO A 33 -9.82 18.96 3.86
N GLU A 34 -9.38 17.75 3.59
CA GLU A 34 -10.05 16.82 2.69
C GLU A 34 -11.44 16.60 3.28
N SER A 35 -12.47 17.04 2.56
CA SER A 35 -13.83 16.91 3.06
C SER A 35 -14.10 15.41 3.21
N THR A 36 -14.18 14.94 4.44
CA THR A 36 -14.51 13.55 4.73
C THR A 36 -15.94 13.34 4.26
N GLN A 37 -16.10 12.82 3.04
CA GLN A 37 -17.40 12.41 2.55
C GLN A 37 -17.84 11.23 3.42
N THR A 38 -18.86 11.44 4.23
CA THR A 38 -19.52 10.38 4.98
C THR A 38 -20.25 9.48 3.99
N ILE A 39 -19.55 8.47 3.49
CA ILE A 39 -20.13 7.41 2.67
C ILE A 39 -21.17 6.70 3.53
N THR A 40 -22.44 6.77 3.12
CA THR A 40 -23.52 6.02 3.79
C THR A 40 -23.28 4.52 3.66
N LEU A 41 -23.71 3.73 4.66
CA LEU A 41 -23.49 2.27 4.68
C LEU A 41 -24.04 1.58 3.42
N ASN A 42 -25.17 2.07 2.88
CA ASN A 42 -25.74 1.57 1.62
C ASN A 42 -24.84 1.86 0.41
N SER A 43 -24.29 3.07 0.32
CA SER A 43 -23.36 3.42 -0.76
C SER A 43 -22.05 2.62 -0.69
N GLN A 44 -21.60 2.22 0.51
CA GLN A 44 -20.41 1.37 0.64
C GLN A 44 -20.68 -0.05 0.13
N LYS A 45 -21.86 -0.61 0.42
CA LYS A 45 -22.26 -1.92 -0.10
C LYS A 45 -22.30 -1.92 -1.62
N GLU A 46 -23.00 -0.95 -2.21
CA GLU A 46 -23.07 -0.80 -3.67
C GLU A 46 -21.68 -0.63 -4.29
N ALA A 47 -20.80 0.15 -3.64
CA ALA A 47 -19.42 0.30 -4.08
C ALA A 47 -18.58 -0.99 -4.00
N PHE A 48 -18.95 -2.00 -3.21
CA PHE A 48 -18.29 -3.30 -3.28
C PHE A 48 -18.84 -4.17 -4.42
N ASP A 49 -20.14 -4.07 -4.70
CA ASP A 49 -20.82 -4.88 -5.71
C ASP A 49 -20.33 -4.58 -7.14
N TYR A 50 -19.89 -3.34 -7.41
CA TYR A 50 -19.34 -2.92 -8.71
C TYR A 50 -17.80 -3.04 -8.84
N LEU A 51 -17.13 -3.39 -7.75
CA LEU A 51 -15.67 -3.37 -7.70
C LEU A 51 -15.02 -4.39 -8.65
N PRO A 52 -15.54 -5.63 -8.78
CA PRO A 52 -14.98 -6.61 -9.72
C PRO A 52 -14.96 -6.12 -11.16
N GLN A 53 -16.04 -5.48 -11.62
CA GLN A 53 -16.16 -5.00 -13.00
C GLN A 53 -15.18 -3.87 -13.27
N TYR A 54 -15.02 -2.95 -12.30
CA TYR A 54 -14.08 -1.85 -12.43
C TYR A 54 -12.63 -2.34 -12.43
N LEU A 55 -12.25 -3.15 -11.43
CA LEU A 55 -10.87 -3.61 -11.28
C LEU A 55 -10.46 -4.55 -12.44
N ALA A 56 -11.38 -5.33 -13.02
CA ALA A 56 -11.07 -6.17 -14.18
C ALA A 56 -10.62 -5.35 -15.42
N GLY A 57 -11.06 -4.09 -15.50
CA GLY A 57 -10.64 -3.14 -16.53
C GLY A 57 -9.24 -2.54 -16.32
N GLN A 58 -8.64 -2.71 -15.14
CA GLN A 58 -7.36 -2.10 -14.80
C GLN A 58 -6.19 -2.82 -15.47
N GLU A 59 -5.24 -2.06 -16.00
CA GLU A 59 -4.13 -2.60 -16.78
C GLU A 59 -3.26 -3.57 -15.96
N ILE A 60 -3.06 -3.29 -14.67
CA ILE A 60 -2.32 -4.17 -13.76
C ILE A 60 -2.98 -5.55 -13.59
N ILE A 61 -4.31 -5.61 -13.54
CA ILE A 61 -5.08 -6.85 -13.40
C ILE A 61 -5.02 -7.66 -14.70
N GLN A 62 -5.10 -7.00 -15.85
CA GLN A 62 -4.95 -7.64 -17.16
C GLN A 62 -3.52 -8.14 -17.41
N SER A 63 -2.54 -7.54 -16.74
CA SER A 63 -1.12 -7.89 -16.87
C SER A 63 -0.66 -9.00 -15.92
N LEU A 64 -1.52 -9.47 -15.01
CA LEU A 64 -1.20 -10.56 -14.08
C LEU A 64 -0.79 -11.83 -14.83
N PRO A 65 0.15 -12.64 -14.33
CA PRO A 65 0.48 -13.91 -14.96
C PRO A 65 -0.72 -14.87 -14.96
N LYS A 66 -0.92 -15.66 -16.03
CA LYS A 66 -2.13 -16.49 -16.24
C LYS A 66 -2.44 -17.53 -15.14
N ASN A 67 -1.44 -17.93 -14.38
CA ASN A 67 -1.57 -18.93 -13.30
C ASN A 67 -1.28 -18.28 -11.94
N THR A 68 -1.78 -17.07 -11.74
CA THR A 68 -1.58 -16.33 -10.50
C THR A 68 -2.86 -16.29 -9.72
N ALA A 69 -2.74 -16.52 -8.43
CA ALA A 69 -3.85 -16.54 -7.50
C ALA A 69 -3.58 -15.50 -6.41
N ILE A 70 -4.23 -14.33 -6.50
CA ILE A 70 -4.09 -13.24 -5.52
C ILE A 70 -5.42 -13.08 -4.80
N ASP A 71 -5.38 -12.95 -3.48
CA ASP A 71 -6.53 -12.67 -2.63
C ASP A 71 -6.48 -11.21 -2.14
N LEU A 72 -7.43 -10.38 -2.59
CA LEU A 72 -7.60 -8.99 -2.19
C LEU A 72 -8.66 -8.88 -1.09
N LYS A 73 -8.24 -8.49 0.10
CA LYS A 73 -9.09 -8.40 1.30
C LYS A 73 -9.29 -6.97 1.76
N PHE A 74 -10.53 -6.59 1.98
CA PHE A 74 -10.85 -5.30 2.58
C PHE A 74 -11.11 -5.44 4.06
N PHE A 75 -10.52 -4.56 4.86
CA PHE A 75 -10.74 -4.52 6.30
C PHE A 75 -11.14 -3.13 6.80
N ASP A 76 -11.72 -3.10 7.99
CA ASP A 76 -11.99 -1.88 8.77
C ASP A 76 -11.61 -2.10 10.23
N PHE A 77 -11.62 -1.02 11.02
CA PHE A 77 -11.47 -1.08 12.46
C PHE A 77 -12.80 -0.76 13.16
N VAL A 78 -13.39 -1.76 13.81
CA VAL A 78 -14.58 -1.60 14.65
C VAL A 78 -14.16 -1.75 16.10
N ASN A 79 -14.31 -0.69 16.90
CA ASN A 79 -13.87 -0.65 18.29
C ASN A 79 -12.38 -1.02 18.48
N GLY A 80 -11.52 -0.52 17.58
CA GLY A 80 -10.07 -0.77 17.60
C GLY A 80 -9.66 -2.19 17.18
N LYS A 81 -10.60 -3.02 16.72
CA LYS A 81 -10.33 -4.38 16.23
C LYS A 81 -10.50 -4.44 14.72
N ARG A 82 -9.56 -5.10 14.05
CA ARG A 82 -9.65 -5.36 12.60
C ARG A 82 -10.81 -6.31 12.31
N VAL A 83 -11.67 -5.94 11.37
CA VAL A 83 -12.79 -6.75 10.86
C VAL A 83 -12.67 -6.83 9.34
N TRP A 84 -12.72 -8.05 8.79
CA TRP A 84 -12.74 -8.27 7.35
C TRP A 84 -14.14 -8.03 6.79
N LEU A 85 -14.22 -7.27 5.69
CA LEU A 85 -15.49 -6.88 5.06
C LEU A 85 -15.82 -7.71 3.82
N ARG A 86 -14.84 -7.83 2.91
CA ARG A 86 -14.96 -8.48 1.59
C ARG A 86 -13.61 -9.06 1.16
N GLU A 87 -13.67 -10.12 0.37
CA GLU A 87 -12.52 -10.80 -0.21
C GLU A 87 -12.77 -11.03 -1.71
N TYR A 88 -11.76 -10.78 -2.53
CA TYR A 88 -11.82 -10.94 -3.97
C TYR A 88 -10.61 -11.73 -4.48
N SER A 89 -10.88 -12.76 -5.25
CA SER A 89 -9.87 -13.49 -6.02
C SER A 89 -9.53 -12.71 -7.29
N LEU A 90 -8.29 -12.26 -7.42
CA LEU A 90 -7.75 -11.62 -8.62
C LEU A 90 -6.96 -12.64 -9.44
N GLU A 91 -7.42 -12.83 -10.67
CA GLU A 91 -6.79 -13.63 -11.73
C GLU A 91 -6.51 -12.69 -12.93
N ASN A 92 -5.76 -13.17 -13.94
CA ASN A 92 -5.51 -12.36 -15.14
C ASN A 92 -6.84 -11.92 -15.79
N GLY A 93 -7.09 -10.60 -15.73
CA GLY A 93 -8.28 -9.95 -16.31
C GLY A 93 -9.60 -10.35 -15.67
N LYS A 94 -9.59 -11.02 -14.52
CA LYS A 94 -10.79 -11.59 -13.91
C LYS A 94 -10.77 -11.42 -12.40
N ILE A 95 -11.93 -11.08 -11.87
CA ILE A 95 -12.12 -10.84 -10.44
C ILE A 95 -13.38 -11.54 -9.99
N LEU A 96 -13.27 -12.31 -8.91
CA LEU A 96 -14.38 -13.08 -8.35
C LEU A 96 -14.51 -12.74 -6.86
N GLU A 97 -15.73 -12.45 -6.40
CA GLU A 97 -16.03 -12.30 -4.98
C GLU A 97 -16.14 -13.69 -4.34
N GLN A 98 -14.99 -14.31 -4.13
CA GLN A 98 -14.88 -15.60 -3.46
C GLN A 98 -13.55 -15.66 -2.71
N LYS A 99 -13.59 -16.33 -1.57
CA LYS A 99 -12.39 -16.67 -0.81
C LYS A 99 -11.56 -17.69 -1.59
N MET A 100 -10.26 -17.50 -1.61
CA MET A 100 -9.31 -18.46 -2.16
C MET A 100 -8.75 -19.34 -1.04
N GLU A 101 -8.67 -20.66 -1.27
CA GLU A 101 -8.12 -21.59 -0.27
C GLU A 101 -6.60 -21.52 -0.19
N SER A 102 -5.93 -21.33 -1.33
CA SER A 102 -4.47 -21.34 -1.44
C SER A 102 -3.95 -20.17 -2.30
N PRO A 103 -4.13 -18.93 -1.83
CA PRO A 103 -3.58 -17.77 -2.54
C PRO A 103 -2.05 -17.74 -2.45
N GLU A 104 -1.42 -17.30 -3.53
CA GLU A 104 0.04 -17.12 -3.56
C GLU A 104 0.45 -15.77 -2.97
N ILE A 105 -0.47 -14.80 -3.06
CA ILE A 105 -0.33 -13.46 -2.49
C ILE A 105 -1.65 -13.10 -1.83
N ILE A 106 -1.57 -12.54 -0.63
CA ILE A 106 -2.69 -11.88 0.05
C ILE A 106 -2.37 -10.37 0.12
N ILE A 107 -3.25 -9.56 -0.45
CA ILE A 107 -3.22 -8.10 -0.35
C ILE A 107 -4.36 -7.70 0.58
N SER A 108 -4.06 -7.01 1.67
CA SER A 108 -5.09 -6.47 2.56
C SER A 108 -5.10 -4.96 2.51
N LEU A 109 -6.28 -4.36 2.34
CA LEU A 109 -6.45 -2.94 2.11
C LEU A 109 -7.55 -2.38 3.01
N HIS A 110 -7.31 -1.26 3.66
CA HIS A 110 -8.36 -0.60 4.44
C HIS A 110 -9.52 -0.14 3.54
N SER A 111 -10.75 -0.38 3.98
CA SER A 111 -12.01 -0.01 3.32
C SER A 111 -12.11 1.46 2.91
N LYS A 112 -11.41 2.38 3.58
CA LYS A 112 -11.44 3.82 3.27
C LYS A 112 -10.91 4.15 1.88
N TYR A 113 -10.08 3.28 1.30
CA TYR A 113 -9.54 3.45 -0.05
C TYR A 113 -10.50 3.01 -1.16
N LEU A 114 -11.65 2.41 -0.82
CA LEU A 114 -12.60 1.90 -1.82
C LEU A 114 -13.06 2.97 -2.80
N ALA A 115 -13.34 4.19 -2.32
CA ALA A 115 -13.74 5.29 -3.19
C ALA A 115 -12.61 5.71 -4.16
N GLY A 116 -11.37 5.74 -3.67
CA GLY A 116 -10.19 6.05 -4.47
C GLY A 116 -9.97 5.04 -5.60
N LEU A 117 -10.31 3.77 -5.37
CA LEU A 117 -10.21 2.75 -6.42
C LEU A 117 -11.01 3.13 -7.67
N TYR A 118 -12.16 3.80 -7.54
CA TYR A 118 -12.99 4.21 -8.69
C TYR A 118 -12.56 5.51 -9.37
N GLN A 119 -11.68 6.28 -8.74
CA GLN A 119 -11.31 7.63 -9.17
C GLN A 119 -9.87 7.70 -9.66
N GLU A 120 -9.03 6.79 -9.18
CA GLU A 120 -7.60 6.75 -9.42
C GLU A 120 -7.18 5.41 -10.02
N ASP A 121 -5.95 5.37 -10.54
CA ASP A 121 -5.32 4.12 -10.93
C ASP A 121 -5.10 3.21 -9.71
N PHE A 122 -5.31 1.90 -9.88
CA PHE A 122 -5.17 0.92 -8.79
C PHE A 122 -3.81 1.03 -8.07
N CYS A 123 -2.72 1.23 -8.80
CA CYS A 123 -1.39 1.38 -8.21
C CYS A 123 -1.28 2.62 -7.33
N ALA A 124 -1.87 3.74 -7.75
CA ALA A 124 -1.84 4.98 -6.99
C ALA A 124 -2.50 4.80 -5.61
N VAL A 125 -3.64 4.12 -5.59
CA VAL A 125 -4.36 3.79 -4.36
C VAL A 125 -3.53 2.88 -3.46
N LEU A 126 -2.92 1.82 -4.01
CA LEU A 126 -2.06 0.92 -3.23
C LEU A 126 -0.84 1.65 -2.65
N LYS A 127 -0.18 2.51 -3.44
CA LYS A 127 0.95 3.33 -2.98
C LYS A 127 0.54 4.26 -1.84
N ASN A 128 -0.61 4.91 -1.98
CA ASN A 128 -1.15 5.78 -0.94
C ASN A 128 -1.43 4.98 0.34
N ALA A 129 -2.11 3.83 0.23
CA ALA A 129 -2.39 2.96 1.36
C ALA A 129 -1.12 2.44 2.05
N ASN A 130 -0.11 2.04 1.28
CA ASN A 130 1.17 1.57 1.81
C ASN A 130 1.88 2.68 2.60
N THR A 131 1.91 3.90 2.05
CA THR A 131 2.54 5.07 2.70
C THR A 131 1.88 5.40 4.04
N ASN A 132 0.59 5.11 4.19
CA ASN A 132 -0.18 5.33 5.41
C ASN A 132 -0.24 4.11 6.36
N GLY A 133 0.42 2.99 6.02
CA GLY A 133 0.39 1.77 6.82
C GLY A 133 -0.96 1.03 6.80
N ASP A 134 -1.79 1.29 5.80
CA ASP A 134 -3.12 0.71 5.62
C ASP A 134 -3.17 -0.41 4.58
N LEU A 135 -2.00 -0.79 4.05
CA LEU A 135 -1.81 -1.90 3.13
C LEU A 135 -1.01 -3.01 3.85
N GLY A 136 -1.49 -4.25 3.75
CA GLY A 136 -0.73 -5.44 4.12
C GLY A 136 -0.47 -6.32 2.90
N PHE A 137 0.70 -6.94 2.87
CA PHE A 137 1.13 -7.82 1.79
C PHE A 137 1.76 -9.08 2.39
N GLU A 138 1.19 -10.24 2.07
CA GLU A 138 1.65 -11.55 2.55
C GLU A 138 1.84 -12.50 1.36
N THR A 139 2.90 -13.30 1.38
CA THR A 139 3.18 -14.29 0.34
C THR A 139 4.07 -15.40 0.89
N ASP A 140 3.81 -16.64 0.47
CA ASP A 140 4.68 -17.79 0.75
C ASP A 140 5.81 -17.94 -0.29
N LEU A 141 5.80 -17.12 -1.35
CA LEU A 141 6.83 -17.14 -2.37
C LEU A 141 8.10 -16.45 -1.89
N SER A 142 9.25 -17.05 -2.21
CA SER A 142 10.53 -16.34 -2.04
C SER A 142 10.55 -15.06 -2.90
N THR A 143 11.31 -14.04 -2.48
CA THR A 143 11.47 -12.79 -3.24
C THR A 143 11.90 -13.04 -4.69
N ALA A 144 12.80 -14.00 -4.92
CA ALA A 144 13.24 -14.36 -6.27
C ALA A 144 12.11 -15.00 -7.10
N SER A 145 11.35 -15.92 -6.50
CA SER A 145 10.18 -16.54 -7.13
C SER A 145 9.13 -15.50 -7.48
N LEU A 146 8.89 -14.54 -6.60
CA LEU A 146 7.95 -13.45 -6.80
C LEU A 146 8.38 -12.55 -7.97
N LEU A 147 9.61 -12.05 -7.97
CA LEU A 147 10.15 -11.24 -9.08
C LEU A 147 10.09 -11.99 -10.43
N TRP A 148 10.42 -13.28 -10.43
CA TRP A 148 10.38 -14.09 -11.64
C TRP A 148 8.95 -14.30 -12.16
N LYS A 149 8.02 -14.67 -11.27
CA LYS A 149 6.63 -14.92 -11.63
C LYS A 149 5.93 -13.65 -12.10
N PHE A 150 6.16 -12.54 -11.40
CA PHE A 150 5.52 -11.25 -11.65
C PHE A 150 6.34 -10.33 -12.57
N LYS A 151 7.29 -10.88 -13.32
CA LYS A 151 8.08 -10.10 -14.29
C LYS A 151 7.25 -9.35 -15.33
N SER A 152 6.05 -9.86 -15.67
CA SER A 152 5.12 -9.18 -16.60
C SER A 152 4.56 -7.88 -16.03
N ILE A 153 4.47 -7.79 -14.70
CA ILE A 153 3.98 -6.61 -13.99
C ILE A 153 5.11 -5.84 -13.30
N ILE A 154 6.38 -6.06 -13.68
CA ILE A 154 7.52 -5.41 -13.03
C ILE A 154 7.50 -3.88 -13.14
N LYS A 155 6.82 -3.35 -14.17
CA LYS A 155 6.56 -1.91 -14.29
C LYS A 155 5.70 -1.36 -13.14
N TYR A 156 4.95 -2.21 -12.46
CA TYR A 156 4.15 -1.94 -11.27
C TYR A 156 4.84 -2.37 -9.97
N LYS A 157 6.15 -2.63 -9.97
CA LYS A 157 6.87 -3.09 -8.77
C LYS A 157 6.60 -2.19 -7.56
N GLU A 158 6.58 -0.88 -7.77
CA GLU A 158 6.43 0.13 -6.71
C GLU A 158 5.01 0.16 -6.12
N CYS A 159 4.05 -0.56 -6.70
CA CYS A 159 2.69 -0.68 -6.18
C CYS A 159 2.56 -1.83 -5.18
N ILE A 160 3.47 -2.81 -5.26
CA ILE A 160 3.38 -4.11 -4.57
C ILE A 160 4.55 -4.29 -3.60
N ILE A 161 5.72 -3.70 -3.91
CA ILE A 161 7.00 -3.82 -3.19
C ILE A 161 7.54 -2.42 -2.92
#